data_AF-A0A661I8W1-F1
#
_entry.id   AF-A0A661I8W1-F1
#
_cell.length_a   1.000
_cell.length_b   1.000
_cell.length_c   1.000
_cell.angle_alpha   90.00
_cell.angle_beta   90.00
_cell.angle_gamma   90.00
#
_symmetry.space_group_name_H-M   'P 1'
#
loop_
_entity.id
_entity.type
_entity.pdbx_description
1 polymer ?
#
loop_
_entity_poly.entity_id
_entity_poly.type
_entity_poly.pdbx_seq_one_letter_code
_entity_poly.pdbx_strand_id
1 'polypeptide(L)'
;MKNFLLALIPIFVAMDAIGVLPIFLSLTEGMDPKERERVVKASVVTGFAVGVGFLLIGKFVFRVIGVTVSDFKVAGGLILLVLAIYDLIFPEKTRRSPGETVGVVPLG
;
A
#
# COMPACT_ATOMS: atom_id res chain seq x y z
N MET A 1 -18.52 -17.62 -8.78
CA MET A 1 -18.59 -16.14 -8.92
C MET A 1 -18.62 -15.40 -7.57
N LYS A 2 -19.50 -15.74 -6.61
CA LYS A 2 -19.54 -15.07 -5.30
C LYS A 2 -18.19 -15.05 -4.56
N ASN A 3 -17.46 -16.17 -4.56
CA ASN A 3 -16.15 -16.27 -3.90
C ASN A 3 -15.06 -15.40 -4.54
N PHE A 4 -15.18 -15.07 -5.83
CA PHE A 4 -14.21 -14.21 -6.51
C PHE A 4 -14.37 -12.75 -6.06
N LEU A 5 -15.61 -12.27 -5.95
CA LEU A 5 -15.90 -10.94 -5.41
C LEU A 5 -15.46 -10.81 -3.94
N LEU A 6 -15.65 -11.85 -3.14
CA LEU A 6 -15.18 -11.88 -1.74
C LEU A 6 -13.65 -11.87 -1.62
N ALA A 7 -12.92 -12.39 -2.61
CA ALA A 7 -11.45 -12.33 -2.64
C ALA A 7 -10.91 -10.95 -3.03
N LEU A 8 -11.70 -10.13 -3.74
CA LEU A 8 -11.30 -8.78 -4.14
C LEU A 8 -11.18 -7.85 -2.92
N ILE A 9 -12.08 -8.00 -1.95
CA ILE A 9 -12.13 -7.17 -0.74
C ILE A 9 -10.79 -7.18 0.01
N PRO A 10 -10.24 -8.33 0.45
CA PRO A 10 -8.98 -8.36 1.19
C PRO A 10 -7.79 -7.89 0.35
N ILE A 11 -7.79 -8.10 -0.98
CA ILE A 11 -6.74 -7.59 -1.86
C ILE A 11 -6.79 -6.05 -1.93
N PHE A 12 -7.98 -5.47 -2.07
CA PHE A 12 -8.17 -4.03 -2.13
C PHE A 12 -7.77 -3.34 -0.82
N VAL A 13 -8.15 -3.94 0.32
CA VAL A 13 -7.76 -3.48 1.64
C VAL A 13 -6.25 -3.61 1.84
N ALA A 14 -5.63 -4.74 1.45
CA ALA A 14 -4.20 -4.97 1.61
C ALA A 14 -3.33 -4.03 0.75
N MET A 15 -3.82 -3.59 -0.42
CA MET A 15 -3.11 -2.64 -1.27
C MET A 15 -3.24 -1.18 -0.82
N ASP A 16 -4.13 -0.88 0.14
CA ASP A 16 -4.47 0.48 0.55
C ASP A 16 -4.74 1.42 -0.65
N ALA A 17 -5.57 0.96 -1.58
CA ALA A 17 -5.82 1.68 -2.82
C ALA A 17 -6.36 3.12 -2.59
N ILE A 18 -7.10 3.33 -1.50
CA ILE A 18 -7.65 4.64 -1.13
C ILE A 18 -6.57 5.55 -0.54
N GLY A 19 -5.72 5.05 0.37
CA GLY A 19 -4.66 5.84 1.00
C GLY A 19 -3.53 6.21 0.04
N VAL A 20 -3.20 5.32 -0.91
CA VAL A 20 -2.12 5.54 -1.88
C VAL A 20 -2.52 6.53 -2.98
N LEU A 21 -3.81 6.62 -3.33
CA LEU A 21 -4.27 7.50 -4.41
C LEU A 21 -3.89 8.99 -4.24
N PRO A 22 -4.17 9.67 -3.11
CA PRO A 22 -3.77 11.06 -2.93
C PRO A 22 -2.24 11.26 -2.91
N ILE A 23 -1.49 10.28 -2.40
CA ILE A 23 -0.02 10.29 -2.44
C ILE A 23 0.47 10.19 -3.89
N PHE A 24 -0.14 9.33 -4.69
CA PHE A 24 0.20 9.20 -6.10
C PHE A 24 -0.13 10.48 -6.88
N LEU A 25 -1.26 11.12 -6.58
CA LEU A 25 -1.64 12.39 -7.22
C LEU A 25 -0.68 13.52 -6.86
N SER A 26 -0.27 13.65 -5.59
CA SER A 26 0.70 14.68 -5.19
C SER A 26 2.09 14.44 -5.78
N LEU A 27 2.52 13.17 -5.91
CA LEU A 27 3.80 12.81 -6.52
C LEU A 27 3.80 12.98 -8.05
N THR A 28 2.64 13.03 -8.69
CA THR A 28 2.49 13.22 -10.14
C THR A 28 1.98 14.62 -10.50
N GLU A 29 1.83 15.50 -9.51
CA GLU A 29 1.42 16.88 -9.69
C GLU A 29 2.54 17.68 -10.40
N GLY A 30 2.18 18.42 -11.46
CA GLY A 30 3.14 19.18 -12.27
C GLY A 30 3.87 18.39 -13.36
N MET A 31 3.63 17.08 -13.50
CA MET A 31 4.17 16.28 -14.60
C MET A 31 3.43 16.54 -15.92
N ASP A 32 4.16 16.51 -17.03
CA ASP A 32 3.56 16.57 -18.36
C ASP A 32 2.68 15.32 -18.62
N PRO A 33 1.61 15.40 -19.42
CA PRO A 33 0.69 14.29 -19.65
C PRO A 33 1.38 13.01 -20.14
N LYS A 34 2.44 13.15 -20.95
CA LYS A 34 3.23 12.03 -21.49
C LYS A 34 4.08 11.35 -20.42
N GLU A 35 4.62 12.12 -19.48
CA GLU A 35 5.41 11.58 -18.37
C GLU A 35 4.52 10.86 -17.37
N ARG A 36 3.37 11.46 -17.04
CA ARG A 36 2.36 10.85 -16.18
C ARG A 36 1.89 9.49 -16.72
N GLU A 37 1.60 9.39 -18.01
CA GLU A 37 1.20 8.13 -18.64
C GLU A 37 2.31 7.07 -18.54
N ARG A 38 3.57 7.47 -18.71
CA ARG A 38 4.73 6.57 -18.58
C ARG A 38 4.88 6.05 -17.16
N VAL A 39 4.73 6.92 -16.15
CA VAL A 39 4.78 6.54 -14.72
C VAL A 39 3.65 5.57 -14.40
N VAL A 40 2.42 5.86 -14.82
CA VAL A 40 1.27 4.96 -14.59
C VAL A 40 1.53 3.57 -15.20
N LYS A 41 1.97 3.50 -16.46
CA LYS A 41 2.27 2.22 -17.12
C LYS A 41 3.39 1.46 -16.40
N ALA A 42 4.47 2.15 -16.02
CA ALA A 42 5.58 1.53 -15.30
C ALA A 42 5.14 0.97 -13.95
N SER A 43 4.35 1.73 -13.17
CA SER A 43 3.84 1.29 -11.87
C SER A 43 2.92 0.07 -12.00
N VAL A 44 1.99 0.08 -12.96
CA VAL A 44 1.06 -1.04 -13.20
C VAL A 44 1.83 -2.30 -13.63
N VAL A 45 2.75 -2.16 -14.59
CA VAL A 45 3.55 -3.30 -15.08
C VAL A 45 4.43 -3.86 -13.97
N THR A 46 5.07 -3.00 -13.16
CA THR A 46 5.92 -3.43 -12.05
C THR A 46 5.11 -4.15 -10.98
N GLY A 47 3.98 -3.57 -10.55
CA GLY A 47 3.09 -4.19 -9.57
C GLY A 47 2.55 -5.55 -10.05
N PHE A 48 2.15 -5.63 -11.32
CA PHE A 48 1.70 -6.88 -11.92
C PHE A 48 2.83 -7.93 -11.99
N ALA A 49 4.02 -7.55 -12.45
CA ALA A 49 5.16 -8.45 -12.57
C ALA A 49 5.61 -8.99 -11.19
N VAL A 50 5.68 -8.12 -10.18
CA VAL A 50 6.01 -8.52 -8.81
C VAL A 50 4.92 -9.44 -8.25
N GLY A 51 3.64 -9.11 -8.46
CA GLY A 51 2.52 -9.93 -8.01
C GLY A 51 2.53 -11.33 -8.63
N VAL A 52 2.68 -11.43 -9.95
CA VAL A 52 2.79 -12.71 -10.65
C VAL A 52 4.04 -13.47 -10.22
N GLY A 53 5.18 -12.79 -10.06
CA GLY A 53 6.41 -13.38 -9.55
C GLY A 53 6.22 -14.02 -8.18
N PHE A 54 5.59 -13.31 -7.24
CA PHE A 54 5.25 -13.84 -5.93
C PHE A 54 4.27 -15.01 -5.97
N LEU A 55 3.27 -14.97 -6.87
CA LEU A 55 2.34 -16.08 -7.04
C LEU A 55 3.04 -17.37 -7.50
N LEU A 56 4.01 -17.26 -8.41
CA LEU A 56 4.77 -18.39 -8.93
C LEU A 56 5.82 -18.90 -7.93
N ILE A 57 6.54 -17.98 -7.27
CA ILE A 57 7.72 -18.28 -6.45
C ILE A 57 7.37 -18.48 -4.97
N GLY A 58 6.28 -17.90 -4.46
CA GLY A 58 5.99 -17.82 -3.03
C GLY A 58 5.92 -19.18 -2.32
N LYS A 59 5.28 -20.19 -2.94
CA LYS A 59 5.24 -21.55 -2.36
C LYS A 59 6.60 -22.21 -2.32
N PHE A 60 7.46 -21.92 -3.30
CA PHE A 60 8.83 -22.43 -3.32
C PHE A 60 9.64 -21.82 -2.20
N VAL A 61 9.55 -20.49 -2.00
CA VAL A 61 10.22 -19.78 -0.90
C VAL A 61 9.80 -20.35 0.46
N PHE A 62 8.51 -20.54 0.69
CA PHE A 62 8.01 -21.13 1.94
C PHE A 62 8.56 -22.54 2.19
N ARG A 63 8.67 -23.36 1.14
CA ARG A 63 9.24 -24.70 1.24
C ARG A 63 10.74 -24.68 1.58
N VAL A 64 11.50 -23.76 1.01
CA VAL A 64 12.95 -23.62 1.29
C VAL A 64 13.19 -23.17 2.73
N ILE A 65 12.36 -22.27 3.25
CA ILE A 65 12.47 -21.77 4.63
C ILE A 65 11.86 -22.76 5.65
N GLY A 66 11.07 -23.73 5.18
CA GLY A 66 10.44 -24.74 6.03
C GLY A 66 9.21 -24.23 6.79
N VAL A 67 8.53 -23.21 6.27
CA VAL A 67 7.36 -22.57 6.88
C VAL A 67 6.08 -22.84 6.07
N THR A 68 4.94 -22.84 6.75
CA THR A 68 3.64 -22.93 6.10
C THR A 68 3.07 -21.54 5.78
N VAL A 69 2.04 -21.52 4.92
CA VAL A 69 1.28 -20.30 4.66
C VAL A 69 0.63 -19.76 5.94
N SER A 70 0.28 -20.63 6.88
CA SER A 70 -0.30 -20.24 8.17
C SER A 70 0.74 -19.51 9.04
N ASP A 71 1.97 -20.02 9.10
CA ASP A 71 3.07 -19.39 9.85
C ASP A 71 3.37 -17.99 9.31
N PHE A 72 3.40 -17.84 7.98
CA PHE A 72 3.58 -16.54 7.34
C PHE A 72 2.47 -15.54 7.69
N LYS A 73 1.20 -15.99 7.72
CA LYS A 73 0.06 -15.15 8.11
C LYS A 73 0.17 -14.67 9.57
N VAL A 74 0.58 -15.56 10.49
CA VAL A 74 0.77 -15.20 11.90
C VAL A 74 1.91 -14.20 12.05
N ALA A 75 3.06 -14.46 11.42
CA ALA A 75 4.22 -13.55 11.45
C ALA A 75 3.88 -12.18 10.85
N GLY A 76 3.20 -12.14 9.71
CA GLY A 76 2.74 -10.89 9.09
C GLY A 76 1.79 -10.11 9.99
N GLY A 77 0.85 -10.79 10.65
CA GLY A 77 -0.04 -10.17 11.63
C GLY A 77 0.71 -9.57 12.82
N LEU A 78 1.73 -10.26 13.34
CA LEU A 78 2.58 -9.75 14.42
C LEU A 78 3.39 -8.52 13.97
N ILE A 79 3.93 -8.53 12.76
CA ILE A 79 4.64 -7.36 12.21
C ILE A 79 3.69 -6.17 12.12
N LEU A 80 2.49 -6.34 11.57
CA LEU A 80 1.49 -5.27 11.50
C LEU A 80 1.09 -4.75 12.88
N LEU A 81 0.95 -5.63 13.87
CA LEU A 81 0.68 -5.23 15.25
C LEU A 81 1.82 -4.39 15.83
N VAL A 82 3.06 -4.82 15.64
CA VAL A 82 4.25 -4.09 16.12
C VAL A 82 4.36 -2.73 15.44
N LEU A 83 4.13 -2.65 14.12
CA LEU A 83 4.12 -1.37 13.40
C LEU A 83 3.02 -0.44 13.92
N ALA A 84 1.81 -0.94 14.13
CA ALA A 84 0.71 -0.14 14.67
C ALA A 84 1.02 0.40 16.09
N ILE A 85 1.64 -0.43 16.95
CA ILE A 85 2.08 0.01 18.28
C ILE A 85 3.20 1.05 18.16
N TYR A 86 4.16 0.81 17.27
CA TYR A 86 5.27 1.74 17.03
C TYR A 86 4.76 3.11 16.57
N ASP A 87 3.87 3.15 15.58
CA ASP A 87 3.29 4.40 15.05
C ASP A 87 2.48 5.17 16.12
N LEU A 88 1.84 4.45 17.05
CA LEU A 88 1.07 5.06 18.14
C LEU A 88 1.97 5.66 19.24
N ILE A 89 3.08 4.99 19.57
CA ILE A 89 4.03 5.43 20.61
C ILE A 89 4.97 6.51 20.08
N PHE A 90 5.40 6.38 18.82
CA PHE A 90 6.30 7.29 18.13
C PHE A 90 5.60 7.89 16.91
N PRO A 91 4.60 8.77 17.09
CA PRO A 91 3.99 9.45 15.97
C PRO A 91 5.06 10.32 15.30
N GLU A 92 5.58 9.88 14.15
CA GLU A 92 6.45 10.71 13.34
C GLU A 92 5.68 12.00 12.99
N LYS A 93 6.21 13.13 13.45
CA LYS A 93 5.82 14.45 12.94
C LYS A 93 6.44 14.65 11.55
N THR A 94 6.15 13.78 10.60
CA THR A 94 6.40 14.12 9.20
C THR A 94 5.44 15.25 8.84
N ARG A 95 6.01 16.45 8.83
CA ARG A 95 5.40 17.72 8.44
C ARG A 95 4.57 17.51 7.17
N ARG A 96 3.25 17.41 7.33
CA ARG A 96 2.36 18.06 6.38
C ARG A 96 2.69 19.53 6.51
N SER A 97 3.47 20.09 5.58
CA SER A 97 3.36 21.51 5.31
C SER A 97 1.96 21.67 4.73
N PRO A 98 1.00 22.25 5.47
CA PRO A 98 -0.21 22.70 4.84
C PRO A 98 0.25 23.82 3.90
N GLY A 99 -0.02 23.68 2.61
CA GLY A 99 0.02 24.82 1.71
C GLY A 99 -0.76 25.96 2.37
N GLU A 100 -0.16 27.13 2.32
CA GLU A 100 -0.62 28.42 2.81
C GLU A 100 -2.11 28.65 2.45
N THR A 101 -3.01 28.30 3.37
CA THR A 101 -4.37 28.84 3.62
C THR A 101 -5.10 27.81 4.50
N VAL A 102 -4.79 27.81 5.79
CA VAL A 102 -5.71 27.28 6.81
C VAL A 102 -6.91 28.21 6.79
N GLY A 103 -8.04 27.69 6.32
CA GLY A 103 -9.29 28.42 6.22
C GLY A 103 -9.65 29.10 7.52
N VAL A 104 -9.92 30.39 7.41
CA VAL A 104 -10.51 31.24 8.44
C VAL A 104 -11.91 30.72 8.74
N VAL A 105 -12.05 29.83 9.72
CA VAL A 105 -13.36 29.51 10.30
C VAL A 105 -13.36 29.92 11.77
N PRO A 106 -14.25 30.86 12.16
CA PRO A 106 -14.43 31.23 13.55
C PRO A 106 -15.32 30.16 14.18
N LEU A 107 -14.73 29.25 14.93
CA LEU A 107 -15.43 28.58 16.01
C LEU A 107 -14.89 29.22 17.28
N GLY A 108 -15.77 29.95 17.97
CA GLY A 108 -15.45 30.76 19.14
C GLY A 108 -14.95 29.95 20.34
#